data_AF-A0A661DBG5-F1
#
_entry.id   AF-A0A661DBG5-F1
#
_cell.length_a   1.000
_cell.length_b   1.000
_cell.length_c   1.000
_cell.angle_alpha   90.00
_cell.angle_beta   90.00
_cell.angle_gamma   90.00
#
_symmetry.space_group_name_H-M   'P 1'
#
loop_
_entity.id
_entity.type
_entity.pdbx_description
1 polymer ?
#
loop_
_entity_poly.entity_id
_entity_poly.type
_entity_poly.pdbx_seq_one_letter_code
_entity_poly.pdbx_strand_id
1 'polypeptide(L)'
;MTRLMRDPHFPYLPRDFIETRHGLIFAVVSYQPQDEKVGCFLRYIFEGNIWKKVDTEKANTLLKQSYPQYCYQSKQFEASFHAVSVSDIIKHYRPEERLRS
;
A
#
# COMPACT_ATOMS: atom_id res chain seq x y z
N MET A 1 -8.51 20.83 -15.08
CA MET A 1 -7.91 19.85 -14.15
C MET A 1 -9.05 19.11 -13.47
N THR A 2 -9.38 17.90 -13.94
CA THR A 2 -10.50 17.13 -13.39
C THR A 2 -10.16 16.73 -11.96
N ARG A 3 -10.89 17.29 -10.99
CA ARG A 3 -10.90 16.81 -9.62
C ARG A 3 -11.30 15.33 -9.69
N LEU A 4 -10.34 14.42 -9.52
CA LEU A 4 -10.67 13.01 -9.33
C LEU A 4 -11.51 12.94 -8.05
N MET A 5 -12.83 12.85 -8.20
CA MET A 5 -13.70 12.51 -7.08
C MET A 5 -13.34 11.07 -6.71
N ARG A 6 -12.69 10.90 -5.56
CA ARG A 6 -12.40 9.58 -4.99
C ARG A 6 -13.72 8.88 -4.71
N ASP A 7 -13.81 7.60 -5.02
CA ASP A 7 -14.93 6.78 -4.60
C ASP A 7 -14.96 6.71 -3.06
N PRO A 8 -16.06 7.09 -2.39
CA PRO A 8 -16.15 7.00 -0.94
C PRO A 8 -16.04 5.56 -0.40
N HIS A 9 -16.38 4.54 -1.19
CA HIS A 9 -16.28 3.13 -0.78
C HIS A 9 -14.87 2.56 -0.96
N PHE A 10 -14.07 3.15 -1.87
CA PHE A 10 -12.69 2.75 -2.09
C PHE A 10 -11.82 3.97 -2.45
N PRO A 11 -11.43 4.79 -1.46
CA PRO A 11 -10.84 6.10 -1.73
C PRO A 11 -9.33 6.03 -2.00
N TYR A 12 -8.79 4.90 -2.47
CA TYR A 12 -7.36 4.67 -2.69
C TYR A 12 -7.00 4.80 -4.16
N LEU A 13 -5.98 5.60 -4.46
CA LEU A 13 -5.54 5.89 -5.82
C LEU A 13 -4.03 5.67 -5.95
N PRO A 14 -3.54 5.31 -7.15
CA PRO A 14 -2.11 5.28 -7.41
C PRO A 14 -1.44 6.61 -7.08
N ARG A 15 -0.22 6.52 -6.52
CA ARG A 15 0.58 7.60 -5.90
C ARG A 15 0.22 7.95 -4.45
N ASP A 16 -0.87 7.41 -3.90
CA ASP A 16 -1.08 7.45 -2.46
C ASP A 16 -0.08 6.55 -1.74
N PHE A 17 0.10 6.82 -0.45
CA PHE A 17 0.77 5.90 0.47
C PHE A 17 -0.17 5.49 1.60
N ILE A 18 -0.08 4.25 2.03
CA ILE A 18 -0.83 3.70 3.16
C ILE A 18 0.13 3.11 4.18
N GLU A 19 -0.14 3.36 5.44
CA GLU A 19 0.63 2.85 6.57
C GLU A 19 -0.20 1.83 7.34
N THR A 20 0.44 0.72 7.71
CA THR A 20 -0.19 -0.34 8.48
C THR A 20 0.19 -0.23 9.95
N ARG A 21 -0.60 -0.89 10.80
CA ARG A 21 -0.31 -1.05 12.25
C ARG A 21 1.06 -1.66 12.56
N HIS A 22 1.71 -2.31 11.59
CA HIS A 22 3.03 -2.92 11.73
C HIS A 22 4.19 -1.98 11.37
N GLY A 23 3.92 -0.68 11.14
CA GLY A 23 4.96 0.29 10.79
C GLY A 23 5.52 0.08 9.38
N LEU A 24 4.68 -0.42 8.46
CA LEU A 24 5.02 -0.61 7.06
C LEU A 24 4.28 0.42 6.21
N ILE A 25 4.98 1.07 5.28
CA ILE A 25 4.39 2.02 4.34
C ILE A 25 4.44 1.46 2.92
N PHE A 26 3.26 1.37 2.31
CA PHE A 26 3.06 0.89 0.95
C PHE A 26 2.66 2.04 0.03
N ALA A 27 3.15 2.03 -1.22
CA ALA A 27 2.64 2.87 -2.29
C ALA A 27 1.47 2.15 -2.98
N VAL A 28 0.34 2.83 -3.15
CA VAL A 28 -0.81 2.30 -3.88
C VAL A 28 -0.47 2.24 -5.37
N VAL A 29 -0.79 1.11 -6.01
CA VAL A 29 -0.51 0.87 -7.45
C VAL A 29 -1.76 0.48 -8.25
N SER A 30 -2.88 0.17 -7.57
CA SER A 30 -4.15 -0.19 -8.20
C SER A 30 -5.22 0.88 -7.99
N TYR A 31 -6.10 1.05 -8.99
CA TYR A 31 -7.34 1.84 -8.87
C TYR A 31 -8.51 1.00 -8.33
N GLN A 32 -8.41 -0.32 -8.37
CA GLN A 32 -9.49 -1.24 -8.03
C GLN A 32 -9.11 -2.07 -6.78
N PRO A 33 -10.08 -2.36 -5.91
CA PRO A 33 -9.89 -3.30 -4.81
C PRO A 33 -9.62 -4.72 -5.34
N GLN A 34 -8.85 -5.49 -4.58
CA GLN A 34 -8.53 -6.89 -4.84
C GLN A 34 -9.01 -7.70 -3.62
N ASP A 35 -10.23 -8.24 -3.67
CA ASP A 35 -10.88 -8.89 -2.52
C ASP A 35 -10.83 -8.03 -1.25
N GLU A 36 -11.38 -6.80 -1.34
CA GLU A 36 -11.40 -5.79 -0.27
C GLU A 36 -10.02 -5.30 0.22
N LYS A 37 -8.96 -5.60 -0.54
CA LYS A 37 -7.60 -5.13 -0.26
C LYS A 37 -7.16 -4.07 -1.26
N VAL A 38 -6.29 -3.20 -0.78
CA VAL A 38 -5.63 -2.18 -1.60
C VAL A 38 -4.40 -2.79 -2.26
N GLY A 39 -4.43 -2.91 -3.59
CA GLY A 39 -3.26 -3.31 -4.38
C GLY A 39 -2.16 -2.26 -4.27
N CYS A 40 -1.02 -2.65 -3.70
CA CYS A 40 0.04 -1.74 -3.33
C CYS A 40 1.43 -2.41 -3.42
N PHE A 41 2.48 -1.65 -3.11
CA PHE A 41 3.84 -2.14 -3.08
C PHE A 41 4.58 -1.58 -1.86
N LEU A 42 5.35 -2.39 -1.14
CA LEU A 42 6.02 -1.96 0.08
C LEU A 42 7.17 -1.01 -0.31
N ARG A 43 7.26 0.15 0.34
CA ARG A 43 8.28 1.16 0.03
C ARG A 43 9.12 1.57 1.21
N TYR A 44 8.55 1.61 2.41
CA TYR A 44 9.30 1.95 3.60
C TYR A 44 8.98 1.03 4.77
N ILE A 45 10.01 0.79 5.57
CA ILE A 45 9.93 0.06 6.83
C ILE A 45 10.45 0.97 7.95
N PHE A 46 9.89 0.82 9.14
CA PHE A 46 10.41 1.49 10.33
C PHE A 46 11.41 0.57 11.04
N GLU A 47 12.70 0.90 10.98
CA GLU A 47 13.77 0.08 11.56
C GLU A 47 14.78 0.98 12.27
N GLY A 48 15.08 0.69 13.54
CA GLY A 48 16.05 1.49 14.31
C GLY A 48 15.62 2.95 14.48
N ASN A 49 14.32 3.19 14.67
CA ASN A 49 13.70 4.51 14.83
C ASN A 49 13.82 5.44 13.59
N ILE A 50 14.16 4.89 12.43
CA ILE A 50 14.24 5.62 11.16
C ILE A 50 13.44 4.89 10.07
N TRP A 51 12.86 5.68 9.16
CA TRP A 51 12.22 5.14 7.97
C TRP A 51 13.28 4.78 6.93
N LYS A 52 13.30 3.52 6.51
CA LYS A 52 14.21 3.04 5.47
C LYS A 52 13.43 2.67 4.22
N LYS A 53 13.87 3.19 3.08
CA LYS A 53 13.35 2.76 1.78
C LYS A 53 13.82 1.34 1.48
N VAL A 54 12.93 0.52 0.96
CA VAL A 54 13.24 -0.83 0.51
C VAL A 54 13.05 -0.96 -1.00
N ASP A 55 13.89 -1.78 -1.63
CA ASP A 55 13.72 -2.20 -3.01
C ASP A 55 12.76 -3.39 -3.12
N THR A 56 12.55 -3.84 -4.36
CA THR A 56 11.61 -4.92 -4.68
C THR A 56 12.00 -6.24 -4.02
N GLU A 57 13.28 -6.60 -4.02
CA GLU A 57 13.75 -7.88 -3.49
C GLU A 57 13.61 -7.92 -1.97
N LYS A 58 14.10 -6.87 -1.28
CA LYS A 58 13.98 -6.76 0.18
C LYS A 58 12.53 -6.70 0.62
N ALA A 59 11.67 -6.00 -0.12
CA ALA A 59 10.24 -5.95 0.16
C ALA A 59 9.59 -7.34 0.09
N ASN A 60 9.81 -8.06 -1.02
CA ASN A 60 9.25 -9.40 -1.21
C ASN A 60 9.73 -10.37 -0.13
N THR A 61 11.03 -10.36 0.18
CA THR A 61 11.61 -11.24 1.20
C THR A 61 11.03 -10.96 2.58
N LEU A 62 10.95 -9.68 2.98
CA LEU A 62 10.39 -9.29 4.27
C LEU A 62 8.93 -9.71 4.42
N LEU A 63 8.10 -9.45 3.40
CA LEU A 63 6.68 -9.80 3.47
C LEU A 63 6.48 -11.31 3.50
N LYS A 64 7.21 -12.08 2.69
CA LYS A 64 7.14 -13.55 2.74
C LYS A 64 7.53 -14.13 4.10
N GLN A 65 8.53 -13.54 4.77
CA GLN A 65 9.06 -14.06 6.02
C GLN A 65 8.27 -13.60 7.26
N SER A 66 7.89 -12.33 7.31
CA SER A 66 7.38 -11.69 8.54
C SER A 66 5.92 -11.25 8.44
N TYR A 67 5.42 -10.99 7.23
CA TYR A 67 4.08 -10.45 7.03
C TYR A 67 3.33 -11.11 5.85
N PRO A 68 3.16 -12.45 5.86
CA PRO A 68 2.58 -13.17 4.73
C PRO A 68 1.15 -12.73 4.42
N GLN A 69 0.44 -12.12 5.36
CA GLN A 69 -0.90 -11.55 5.14
C GLN A 69 -0.92 -10.42 4.10
N TYR A 70 0.22 -9.80 3.81
CA TYR A 70 0.34 -8.76 2.78
C TYR A 70 0.78 -9.29 1.43
N CYS A 71 1.12 -10.58 1.33
CA CYS A 71 1.35 -11.26 0.07
C CYS A 71 -0.01 -11.69 -0.50
N TYR A 72 -0.41 -11.12 -1.63
CA TYR A 72 -1.66 -11.49 -2.30
C TYR A 72 -1.35 -12.16 -3.64
N GLN A 73 -1.95 -13.33 -3.81
CA GLN A 73 -1.93 -14.04 -5.08
C GLN A 73 -3.21 -13.70 -5.83
N SER A 74 -3.05 -13.05 -6.99
CA SER A 74 -4.20 -12.75 -7.82
C SER A 74 -4.82 -14.03 -8.38
N LYS A 75 -6.15 -14.08 -8.37
CA LYS A 75 -6.90 -15.10 -9.10
C LYS A 75 -7.00 -14.78 -10.60
N GLN A 76 -6.78 -13.53 -10.98
CA GLN A 76 -6.96 -13.02 -12.34
C GLN A 76 -5.63 -12.92 -13.11
N PHE A 77 -4.51 -12.81 -12.40
CA PHE A 77 -3.17 -12.72 -12.98
C PHE A 77 -2.26 -13.79 -12.35
N GLU A 78 -1.38 -14.42 -13.12
CA GLU A 78 -0.34 -15.32 -12.59
C GLU A 78 0.82 -14.53 -11.92
N ALA A 79 0.46 -13.55 -11.09
CA ALA A 79 1.40 -12.69 -10.40
C ALA A 79 1.01 -12.56 -8.92
N SER A 80 2.01 -12.65 -8.05
CA SER A 80 1.89 -12.24 -6.66
C SER A 80 2.18 -10.74 -6.56
N PHE A 81 1.29 -10.00 -5.91
CA PHE A 81 1.50 -8.59 -5.58
C PHE A 81 1.21 -8.34 -4.12
N HIS A 82 1.55 -7.15 -3.61
CA HIS A 82 1.22 -6.83 -2.24
C HIS A 82 -0.20 -6.27 -2.16
N ALA A 83 -0.95 -6.71 -1.16
CA ALA A 83 -2.26 -6.15 -0.91
C ALA A 83 -2.47 -6.00 0.59
N VAL A 84 -3.02 -4.85 0.99
CA VAL A 84 -3.28 -4.52 2.39
C VAL A 84 -4.78 -4.43 2.59
N SER A 85 -5.31 -5.16 3.58
CA SER A 85 -6.72 -5.03 3.98
C SER A 85 -7.01 -3.61 4.45
N VAL A 86 -8.16 -3.06 4.05
CA VAL A 86 -8.59 -1.72 4.51
C VAL A 86 -8.59 -1.62 6.04
N SER A 87 -8.92 -2.71 6.74
CA SER A 87 -8.92 -2.79 8.20
C SER A 87 -7.53 -2.66 8.85
N ASP A 88 -6.45 -2.92 8.10
CA ASP A 88 -5.08 -2.86 8.60
C ASP A 88 -4.41 -1.50 8.41
N ILE A 89 -5.04 -0.62 7.63
CA ILE A 89 -4.54 0.71 7.31
C ILE A 89 -4.85 1.65 8.47
N ILE A 90 -3.80 2.17 9.12
CA ILE A 90 -3.93 3.14 10.21
C ILE A 90 -3.81 4.58 9.72
N LYS A 91 -3.17 4.80 8.56
CA LYS A 91 -2.99 6.12 7.99
C LYS A 91 -2.92 6.07 6.48
N HIS A 92 -3.55 7.07 5.85
CA HIS A 92 -3.60 7.25 4.41
C HIS A 92 -2.99 8.61 4.06
N TYR A 93 -1.84 8.59 3.39
CA TYR A 93 -1.15 9.77 2.91
C TYR A 93 -1.55 10.09 1.46
N ARG A 94 -2.22 11.22 1.26
CA ARG A 94 -2.70 11.67 -0.04
C ARG A 94 -1.86 12.83 -0.56
N PRO A 95 -1.26 12.73 -1.77
CA PRO A 95 -0.43 13.80 -2.32
C PRO A 95 -1.15 15.16 -2.38
N GLU A 96 -2.46 15.18 -2.65
CA GLU A 96 -3.25 16.41 -2.74
C GLU A 96 -3.46 17.14 -1.40
N GLU A 97 -3.27 16.48 -0.26
CA GLU A 97 -3.34 17.13 1.05
C GLU A 97 -2.08 17.96 1.32
N ARG A 98 -0.93 17.54 0.77
CA ARG A 98 0.35 18.24 0.90
C ARG A 98 0.52 19.41 -0.06
N LEU A 99 -0.16 19.38 -1.21
CA LEU A 99 -0.07 20.45 -2.23
C LEU A 99 -0.98 21.67 -1.93
N ARG A 100 -1.67 21.69 -0.79
CA ARG A 100 -2.56 22.78 -0.38
C ARG A 100 -1.94 23.75 0.65
N SER A 101 -0.67 23.57 0.99
CA SER A 101 0.09 24.48 1.86
C SER A 101 0.70 25.63 1.07
#